data_AF-A0A4S8QVD7-F1
#
_entry.id   AF-A0A4S8QVD7-F1
#
_cell.length_a   1.000
_cell.length_b   1.000
_cell.length_c   1.000
_cell.angle_alpha   90.00
_cell.angle_beta   90.00
_cell.angle_gamma   90.00
#
_symmetry.space_group_name_H-M   'P 1'
#
loop_
_entity.id
_entity.type
_entity.pdbx_description
1 polymer ?
#
loop_
_entity_poly.entity_id
_entity_poly.type
_entity_poly.pdbx_seq_one_letter_code
_entity_poly.pdbx_strand_id
1 'polypeptide(L)'
;MGQIPSKISNGIGRPTYVTGCDAELLRQSRSAIEQFAQDRDKDYFPHSFIVRKTNPRLGYLSGRLFFRRPLTLDRLDVFKHRPASLVGAVWKHINPGSKLSPLQEEAVEKWKVIDIINTPNQLHLVSTKIILEKYFHIFDDLFYRGTLSEFVTIITALPGNNLLGCQGHTSQESKAVYRRGKKDVIECRFRPRSTITIFIGPEIEPLNGEKLKKLFGILVHEMCHAFFHIYSCVGRCCNHGSLEQLGTRGHGVMFQELAFNIQLMAENKDVLGFNLNMGRYHSLLHELCDKPEWKGQIDVTRWRFDEEKLTRDLIGFNS
;
A
#
# COMPACT_ATOMS: atom_id res chain seq x y z
N MET A 1 32.13 -13.57 55.02
CA MET A 1 33.47 -14.12 54.70
C MET A 1 33.47 -14.31 53.19
N GLY A 2 34.14 -13.52 52.35
CA GLY A 2 35.41 -12.83 52.54
C GLY A 2 36.50 -13.66 51.85
N GLN A 3 36.86 -13.30 50.61
CA GLN A 3 38.25 -13.32 50.09
C GLN A 3 38.31 -12.82 48.63
N ILE A 4 38.84 -11.60 48.51
CA ILE A 4 39.77 -11.09 47.49
C ILE A 4 41.04 -10.74 48.33
N PRO A 5 42.32 -10.60 47.89
CA PRO A 5 42.94 -10.47 46.54
C PRO A 5 44.31 -11.19 46.32
N SER A 6 44.84 -11.09 45.10
CA SER A 6 46.24 -10.69 44.79
C SER A 6 46.27 -10.23 43.31
N LYS A 7 46.55 -8.97 42.88
CA LYS A 7 47.71 -8.04 43.01
C LYS A 7 49.06 -8.69 42.66
N ILE A 8 50.00 -8.15 41.87
CA ILE A 8 50.27 -6.94 41.05
C ILE A 8 51.53 -7.30 40.22
N SER A 9 51.78 -6.66 39.05
CA SER A 9 53.09 -6.05 38.67
C SER A 9 53.20 -5.82 37.16
N ASN A 10 53.10 -4.56 36.72
CA ASN A 10 54.16 -3.68 36.15
C ASN A 10 54.83 -4.24 34.88
N GLY A 11 54.79 -3.64 33.71
CA GLY A 11 54.73 -2.21 33.38
C GLY A 11 56.08 -1.76 32.80
N ILE A 12 56.22 -1.76 31.48
CA ILE A 12 57.18 -0.96 30.68
C ILE A 12 56.51 -0.79 29.30
N GLY A 13 56.33 0.36 28.67
CA GLY A 13 56.85 1.70 28.90
C GLY A 13 57.34 2.28 27.56
N ARG A 14 56.50 3.17 26.96
CA ARG A 14 56.79 4.26 25.98
C ARG A 14 57.08 3.95 24.50
N PRO A 15 56.95 4.96 23.59
CA PRO A 15 56.13 6.17 23.65
C PRO A 15 55.25 6.42 22.40
N THR A 16 54.18 7.16 22.66
CA THR A 16 53.36 7.93 21.73
C THR A 16 54.16 8.97 20.95
N TYR A 17 54.03 8.96 19.62
CA TYR A 17 53.86 10.18 18.82
C TYR A 17 53.03 9.81 17.59
N VAL A 18 51.71 9.94 17.70
CA VAL A 18 50.85 10.10 16.54
C VAL A 18 50.17 11.45 16.69
N THR A 19 50.66 12.37 15.88
CA THR A 19 50.15 13.70 15.65
C THR A 19 48.70 13.63 15.17
N GLY A 20 47.77 13.86 16.09
CA GLY A 20 46.84 15.00 16.07
C GLY A 20 45.93 15.27 14.87
N CYS A 21 45.88 14.48 13.80
CA CYS A 21 44.94 14.76 12.70
C CYS A 21 44.26 13.55 12.04
N ASP A 22 44.78 12.31 12.11
CA ASP A 22 44.25 11.22 11.27
C ASP A 22 43.62 10.03 12.00
N ALA A 23 43.64 9.99 13.34
CA ALA A 23 42.95 8.95 14.13
C ALA A 23 41.53 9.35 14.55
N GLU A 24 41.21 10.65 14.51
CA GLU A 24 39.88 11.19 14.84
C GLU A 24 38.91 11.07 13.65
N LEU A 25 39.41 11.20 12.41
CA LEU A 25 38.61 11.04 11.19
C LEU A 25 38.14 9.60 10.91
N LEU A 26 38.87 8.59 11.41
CA LEU A 26 38.54 7.16 11.21
C LEU A 26 37.79 6.51 12.39
N ARG A 27 37.76 7.14 13.57
CA ARG A 27 36.81 6.77 14.64
C ARG A 27 35.46 7.48 14.50
N GLN A 28 35.44 8.69 13.95
CA GLN A 28 34.20 9.43 13.69
C GLN A 28 33.37 8.84 12.54
N SER A 29 33.96 8.07 11.62
CA SER A 29 33.23 7.52 10.46
C SER A 29 32.63 6.13 10.68
N ARG A 30 33.15 5.32 11.62
CA ARG A 30 32.57 3.99 11.93
C ARG A 30 31.50 4.02 13.02
N SER A 31 31.64 4.88 14.05
CA SER A 31 30.54 5.09 15.01
C SER A 31 29.41 5.92 14.42
N ALA A 32 29.67 6.82 13.45
CA ALA A 32 28.62 7.58 12.77
C ALA A 32 27.78 6.71 11.84
N ILE A 33 28.33 5.69 11.19
CA ILE A 33 27.54 4.79 10.32
C ILE A 33 26.69 3.81 11.16
N GLU A 34 27.21 3.34 12.30
CA GLU A 34 26.43 2.48 13.22
C GLU A 34 25.45 3.26 14.11
N GLN A 35 25.72 4.55 14.42
CA GLN A 35 24.72 5.45 15.01
C GLN A 35 23.70 5.97 14.00
N PHE A 36 24.02 6.09 12.71
CA PHE A 36 23.04 6.43 11.67
C PHE A 36 22.02 5.30 11.43
N ALA A 37 22.39 4.05 11.74
CA ALA A 37 21.48 2.91 11.72
C ALA A 37 20.69 2.72 13.03
N GLN A 38 21.05 3.41 14.12
CA GLN A 38 20.43 3.26 15.45
C GLN A 38 19.79 4.54 16.02
N ASP A 39 19.95 5.69 15.38
CA ASP A 39 19.12 6.86 15.67
C ASP A 39 17.73 6.68 15.05
N ARG A 40 16.84 6.09 15.87
CA ARG A 40 15.41 6.34 15.76
C ARG A 40 15.23 7.85 15.76
N ASP A 41 14.77 8.36 14.62
CA ASP A 41 14.48 9.77 14.41
C ASP A 41 13.62 10.30 15.57
N LYS A 42 14.25 11.05 16.48
CA LYS A 42 13.58 11.66 17.64
C LYS A 42 12.82 12.93 17.25
N ASP A 43 12.99 13.42 16.03
CA ASP A 43 12.34 14.63 15.55
C ASP A 43 11.71 14.50 14.14
N TYR A 44 11.31 13.28 13.74
CA TYR A 44 10.20 13.17 12.78
C TYR A 44 8.91 13.34 13.55
N PHE A 45 8.27 14.50 13.38
CA PHE A 45 6.97 14.80 13.97
C PHE A 45 5.85 14.29 13.04
N PRO A 46 5.22 13.11 13.29
CA PRO A 46 3.84 12.89 12.88
C PRO A 46 3.03 14.08 13.38
N HIS A 47 1.96 14.48 12.70
CA HIS A 47 1.11 15.57 13.15
C HIS A 47 0.61 15.38 14.60
N SER A 48 1.38 15.90 15.54
CA SER A 48 1.08 16.11 16.96
C SER A 48 1.46 17.54 17.34
N PHE A 49 1.11 18.48 16.47
CA PHE A 49 0.94 19.86 16.85
C PHE A 49 -0.35 20.37 16.22
N ILE A 50 -1.50 19.90 16.73
CA ILE A 50 -2.66 20.80 16.81
C ILE A 50 -2.31 21.80 17.91
N VAL A 51 -1.47 22.80 17.57
CA VAL A 51 -1.39 24.01 18.40
C VAL A 51 -2.75 24.67 18.23
N ARG A 52 -3.60 24.53 19.26
CA ARG A 52 -4.93 25.16 19.35
C ARG A 52 -4.91 26.71 19.29
N LYS A 53 -3.78 27.34 18.93
CA LYS A 53 -3.59 28.79 18.87
C LYS A 53 -2.57 29.25 17.80
N THR A 54 -2.47 28.60 16.64
CA THR A 54 -1.71 29.21 15.54
C THR A 54 -2.61 30.04 14.64
N ASN A 55 -2.24 31.31 14.52
CA ASN A 55 -2.83 32.34 13.67
C ASN A 55 -3.19 31.76 12.28
N PRO A 56 -4.41 31.94 11.75
CA PRO A 56 -4.84 31.36 10.48
C PRO A 56 -3.94 31.73 9.27
N ARG A 57 -3.12 32.79 9.39
CA ARG A 57 -2.09 33.13 8.38
C ARG A 57 -0.88 32.19 8.35
N LEU A 58 -0.55 31.49 9.44
CA LEU A 58 0.58 30.53 9.52
C LEU A 58 0.22 29.14 8.98
N GLY A 59 -1.05 28.74 9.04
CA GLY A 59 -1.54 27.52 8.39
C GLY A 59 -1.43 27.56 6.86
N TYR A 60 -1.31 28.75 6.27
CA TYR A 60 -1.13 28.95 4.84
C TYR A 60 0.34 28.75 4.39
N LEU A 61 1.30 28.91 5.30
CA LEU A 61 2.74 28.75 5.02
C LEU A 61 3.23 27.32 5.26
N SER A 62 2.59 26.55 6.14
CA SER A 62 2.94 25.13 6.36
C SER A 62 2.55 24.24 5.18
N GLY A 63 1.57 24.64 4.36
CA GLY A 63 1.18 23.90 3.15
C GLY A 63 2.22 23.94 2.02
N ARG A 64 3.19 24.86 2.05
CA ARG A 64 4.20 25.04 0.98
C ARG A 64 5.57 24.42 1.27
N LEU A 65 5.84 23.94 2.49
CA LEU A 65 7.18 23.48 2.88
C LEU A 65 7.38 21.95 2.93
N PHE A 66 6.35 21.14 2.66
CA PHE A 66 6.44 19.66 2.74
C PHE A 66 6.75 18.94 1.42
N PHE A 67 7.05 19.65 0.32
CA PHE A 67 7.26 19.05 -1.00
C PHE A 67 8.71 19.19 -1.51
N ARG A 68 9.71 18.70 -0.75
CA ARG A 68 11.08 18.64 -1.31
C ARG A 68 11.48 17.30 -1.90
N ARG A 69 10.73 16.21 -1.68
CA ARG A 69 10.97 14.93 -2.36
C ARG A 69 9.64 14.24 -2.72
N PRO A 70 9.48 13.74 -3.95
CA PRO A 70 8.29 12.98 -4.33
C PRO A 70 8.18 11.70 -3.48
N LEU A 71 6.98 11.35 -3.01
CA LEU A 71 6.74 10.06 -2.34
C LEU A 71 7.06 8.90 -3.29
N THR A 72 7.72 7.88 -2.76
CA THR A 72 8.08 6.63 -3.45
C THR A 72 7.73 5.46 -2.53
N LEU A 73 7.55 4.26 -3.09
CA LEU A 73 7.25 3.06 -2.29
C LEU A 73 8.35 2.74 -1.26
N ASP A 74 9.61 3.09 -1.54
CA ASP A 74 10.75 3.03 -0.59
C ASP A 74 10.59 3.83 0.69
N ARG A 75 9.73 4.85 0.64
CA ARG A 75 9.60 5.88 1.68
C ARG A 75 8.17 5.91 2.20
N LEU A 76 7.45 4.80 2.06
CA LEU A 76 6.17 4.64 2.72
C LEU A 76 6.42 4.40 4.19
N ASP A 77 6.18 5.45 4.98
CA ASP A 77 5.94 5.26 6.39
C ASP A 77 4.50 4.79 6.56
N VAL A 78 4.29 3.88 7.50
CA VAL A 78 2.94 3.50 7.92
C VAL A 78 2.17 4.77 8.33
N PHE A 79 1.01 4.96 7.69
CA PHE A 79 0.00 5.96 8.03
C PHE A 79 0.48 7.42 8.00
N LYS A 80 0.37 8.09 6.85
CA LYS A 80 0.55 9.56 6.75
C LYS A 80 0.24 10.20 5.40
N HIS A 81 -0.31 9.45 4.45
CA HIS A 81 -0.31 9.89 3.06
C HIS A 81 -1.71 10.21 2.56
N ARG A 82 -1.80 11.25 1.72
CA ARG A 82 -3.02 11.51 0.95
C ARG A 82 -3.17 10.42 -0.11
N PRO A 83 -4.38 9.94 -0.40
CA PRO A 83 -4.61 8.96 -1.45
C PRO A 83 -3.94 9.33 -2.79
N ALA A 84 -4.00 10.59 -3.21
CA ALA A 84 -3.30 11.06 -4.43
C ALA A 84 -1.78 10.87 -4.40
N SER A 85 -1.13 11.09 -3.24
CA SER A 85 0.31 10.86 -3.10
C SER A 85 0.66 9.38 -3.20
N LEU A 86 -0.20 8.51 -2.66
CA LEU A 86 -0.05 7.05 -2.73
C LEU A 86 -0.19 6.54 -4.15
N VAL A 87 -1.22 6.99 -4.88
CA VAL A 87 -1.40 6.71 -6.31
C VAL A 87 -0.16 7.15 -7.08
N GLY A 88 0.35 8.36 -6.83
CA GLY A 88 1.57 8.85 -7.48
C GLY A 88 2.85 8.09 -7.11
N ALA A 89 2.90 7.44 -5.93
CA ALA A 89 4.02 6.58 -5.55
C ALA A 89 3.98 5.25 -6.30
N VAL A 90 2.80 4.63 -6.40
CA VAL A 90 2.58 3.42 -7.20
C VAL A 90 2.84 3.71 -8.67
N TRP A 91 2.25 4.76 -9.24
CA TRP A 91 2.42 5.13 -10.65
C TRP A 91 3.89 5.24 -11.07
N LYS A 92 4.76 5.83 -10.23
CA LYS A 92 6.21 5.90 -10.53
C LYS A 92 6.87 4.52 -10.55
N HIS A 93 6.39 3.58 -9.76
CA HIS A 93 6.90 2.22 -9.71
C HIS A 93 6.40 1.38 -10.90
N ILE A 94 5.15 1.57 -11.31
CA ILE A 94 4.50 0.79 -12.38
C ILE A 94 4.48 1.49 -13.74
N ASN A 95 5.17 2.63 -13.88
CA ASN A 95 5.08 3.48 -15.07
C ASN A 95 5.40 2.67 -16.34
N PRO A 96 4.46 2.55 -17.31
CA PRO A 96 4.64 1.76 -18.52
C PRO A 96 5.83 2.18 -19.40
N GLY A 97 6.29 3.43 -19.29
CA GLY A 97 7.46 3.94 -20.02
C GLY A 97 8.80 3.69 -19.34
N SER A 98 8.82 3.08 -18.15
CA SER A 98 10.06 2.82 -17.39
C SER A 98 10.48 1.36 -17.48
N LYS A 99 11.79 1.12 -17.38
CA LYS A 99 12.32 -0.25 -17.25
C LYS A 99 11.82 -0.85 -15.94
N LEU A 100 11.41 -2.12 -15.98
CA LEU A 100 11.07 -2.88 -14.78
C LEU A 100 12.23 -2.84 -13.78
N SER A 101 11.91 -2.68 -12.50
CA SER A 101 12.87 -2.86 -11.43
C SER A 101 13.27 -4.34 -11.28
N PRO A 102 14.42 -4.68 -10.69
CA PRO A 102 14.82 -6.08 -10.48
C PRO A 102 13.75 -6.91 -9.75
N LEU A 103 13.04 -6.32 -8.80
CA LEU A 103 11.94 -6.99 -8.09
C LEU A 103 10.75 -7.29 -9.01
N GLN A 104 10.41 -6.36 -9.91
CA GLN A 104 9.35 -6.58 -10.90
C GLN A 104 9.77 -7.59 -11.96
N GLU A 105 11.03 -7.57 -12.41
CA GLU A 105 11.58 -8.57 -13.32
C GLU A 105 11.47 -9.97 -12.69
N GLU A 106 11.87 -10.12 -11.41
CA GLU A 106 11.71 -11.38 -10.67
C GLU A 106 10.24 -11.81 -10.54
N ALA A 107 9.33 -10.88 -10.24
CA ALA A 107 7.90 -11.16 -10.15
C ALA A 107 7.31 -11.61 -11.49
N VAL A 108 7.72 -10.99 -12.60
CA VAL A 108 7.33 -11.36 -13.97
C VAL A 108 7.86 -12.75 -14.33
N GLU A 109 9.11 -13.07 -13.98
CA GLU A 109 9.64 -14.42 -14.21
C GLU A 109 8.91 -15.47 -13.37
N LYS A 110 8.63 -15.19 -12.10
CA LYS A 110 7.76 -16.04 -11.26
C LYS A 110 6.39 -16.23 -11.91
N TRP A 111 5.78 -15.16 -12.43
CA TRP A 111 4.50 -15.24 -13.15
C TRP A 111 4.57 -16.17 -14.36
N LYS A 112 5.57 -16.01 -15.24
CA LYS A 112 5.73 -16.80 -16.47
C LYS A 112 5.97 -18.28 -16.20
N VAL A 113 6.71 -18.60 -15.14
CA VAL A 113 7.03 -19.99 -14.77
C VAL A 113 5.80 -20.72 -14.21
N ILE A 114 4.83 -20.01 -13.66
CA ILE A 114 3.65 -20.63 -13.05
C ILE A 114 2.60 -20.90 -14.13
N ASP A 115 2.70 -22.08 -14.74
CA ASP A 115 1.78 -22.53 -15.80
C ASP A 115 0.40 -23.00 -15.27
N ILE A 116 -0.05 -22.44 -14.14
CA ILE A 116 -1.32 -22.82 -13.52
C ILE A 116 -2.51 -22.43 -14.41
N ILE A 117 -2.35 -21.39 -15.24
CA ILE A 117 -3.40 -20.95 -16.18
C ILE A 117 -3.59 -21.97 -17.30
N ASN A 118 -2.53 -22.62 -17.79
CA ASN A 118 -2.61 -23.57 -18.90
C ASN A 118 -2.52 -25.04 -18.46
N THR A 119 -2.41 -25.32 -17.15
CA THR A 119 -2.40 -26.69 -16.60
C THR A 119 -3.67 -27.02 -15.81
N PRO A 120 -4.82 -27.28 -16.49
CA PRO A 120 -6.12 -27.50 -15.83
C PRO A 120 -6.13 -28.68 -14.86
N ASN A 121 -5.36 -29.74 -15.12
CA ASN A 121 -5.43 -30.99 -14.36
C ASN A 121 -4.78 -30.91 -12.96
N GLN A 122 -3.89 -29.94 -12.71
CA GLN A 122 -3.21 -29.81 -11.40
C GLN A 122 -3.97 -28.92 -10.41
N LEU A 123 -4.95 -28.14 -10.90
CA LEU A 123 -5.71 -27.18 -10.09
C LEU A 123 -6.61 -27.82 -9.03
N HIS A 124 -7.04 -29.06 -9.24
CA HIS A 124 -7.90 -29.78 -8.31
C HIS A 124 -7.17 -30.24 -7.04
N LEU A 125 -5.83 -30.28 -7.05
CA LEU A 125 -5.03 -30.80 -5.95
C LEU A 125 -4.55 -29.72 -4.97
N VAL A 126 -4.64 -28.45 -5.37
CA VAL A 126 -4.17 -27.30 -4.58
C VAL A 126 -5.35 -26.44 -4.20
N SER A 127 -5.47 -26.08 -2.92
CA SER A 127 -6.56 -25.23 -2.48
C SER A 127 -6.48 -23.85 -3.12
N THR A 128 -7.63 -23.29 -3.49
CA THR A 128 -7.74 -21.93 -4.05
C THR A 128 -7.05 -20.89 -3.18
N LYS A 129 -7.10 -21.05 -1.86
CA LYS A 129 -6.39 -20.18 -0.89
C LYS A 129 -4.88 -20.14 -1.15
N ILE A 130 -4.23 -21.30 -1.28
CA ILE A 130 -2.78 -21.38 -1.51
C ILE A 130 -2.39 -20.73 -2.84
N ILE A 131 -3.23 -20.92 -3.87
CA ILE A 131 -3.05 -20.27 -5.17
C ILE A 131 -3.09 -18.74 -4.98
N LEU A 132 -4.13 -18.22 -4.34
CA LEU A 132 -4.29 -16.78 -4.11
C LEU A 132 -3.16 -16.18 -3.28
N GLU A 133 -2.70 -16.86 -2.22
CA GLU A 133 -1.56 -16.41 -1.39
C GLU A 133 -0.27 -16.32 -2.23
N LYS A 134 -0.02 -17.32 -3.08
CA LYS A 134 1.15 -17.29 -3.97
C LYS A 134 1.11 -16.11 -4.94
N TYR A 135 -0.03 -15.90 -5.60
CA TYR A 135 -0.17 -14.81 -6.57
C TYR A 135 -0.25 -13.43 -5.91
N PHE A 136 -0.74 -13.33 -4.68
CA PHE A 136 -0.67 -12.09 -3.91
C PHE A 136 0.76 -11.59 -3.76
N HIS A 137 1.72 -12.45 -3.41
CA HIS A 137 3.11 -12.03 -3.28
C HIS A 137 3.70 -11.56 -4.62
N ILE A 138 3.35 -12.24 -5.72
CA ILE A 138 3.75 -11.82 -7.07
C ILE A 138 3.19 -10.44 -7.39
N PHE A 139 1.89 -10.21 -7.14
CA PHE A 139 1.25 -8.93 -7.42
C PHE A 139 1.72 -7.82 -6.47
N ASP A 140 2.06 -8.15 -5.23
CA ASP A 140 2.61 -7.21 -4.26
C ASP A 140 3.99 -6.73 -4.72
N ASP A 141 4.88 -7.66 -5.09
CA ASP A 141 6.19 -7.33 -5.67
C ASP A 141 6.06 -6.52 -6.96
N LEU A 142 5.11 -6.89 -7.83
CA LEU A 142 4.95 -6.30 -9.15
C LEU A 142 4.35 -4.88 -9.12
N PHE A 143 3.33 -4.66 -8.29
CA PHE A 143 2.55 -3.42 -8.29
C PHE A 143 2.80 -2.52 -7.08
N TYR A 144 3.18 -3.10 -5.95
CA TYR A 144 3.31 -2.42 -4.66
C TYR A 144 4.69 -2.58 -4.03
N ARG A 145 5.65 -3.16 -4.75
CA ARG A 145 7.02 -3.39 -4.31
C ARG A 145 7.14 -4.14 -2.98
N GLY A 146 6.28 -5.13 -2.75
CA GLY A 146 6.33 -5.98 -1.56
C GLY A 146 5.81 -5.30 -0.28
N THR A 147 5.22 -4.11 -0.39
CA THR A 147 4.82 -3.29 0.78
C THR A 147 3.54 -3.77 1.46
N LEU A 148 2.79 -4.72 0.88
CA LEU A 148 1.56 -5.24 1.48
C LEU A 148 1.78 -6.49 2.34
N SER A 149 2.78 -7.30 2.01
CA SER A 149 3.01 -8.63 2.59
C SER A 149 3.08 -8.69 4.12
N GLU A 150 3.60 -7.65 4.78
CA GLU A 150 3.69 -7.59 6.24
C GLU A 150 2.37 -7.23 6.93
N PHE A 151 1.42 -6.64 6.21
CA PHE A 151 0.22 -6.01 6.78
C PHE A 151 -1.09 -6.62 6.30
N VAL A 152 -1.05 -7.47 5.26
CA VAL A 152 -2.23 -8.07 4.65
C VAL A 152 -2.34 -9.54 5.00
N THR A 153 -3.53 -9.96 5.42
CA THR A 153 -3.91 -11.37 5.54
C THR A 153 -4.92 -11.72 4.46
N ILE A 154 -4.78 -12.89 3.84
CA ILE A 154 -5.73 -13.40 2.84
C ILE A 154 -6.51 -14.56 3.43
N ILE A 155 -7.84 -14.51 3.28
CA ILE A 155 -8.73 -15.60 3.65
C ILE A 155 -9.70 -15.88 2.50
N THR A 156 -10.13 -17.14 2.40
CA THR A 156 -11.20 -17.57 1.48
C THR A 156 -12.42 -17.94 2.31
N ALA A 157 -13.61 -17.54 1.86
CA ALA A 157 -14.87 -17.86 2.52
C ALA A 157 -15.93 -18.26 1.49
N LEU A 158 -16.98 -18.94 1.91
CA LEU A 158 -18.15 -19.16 1.06
C LEU A 158 -18.91 -17.83 0.88
N PRO A 159 -19.53 -17.58 -0.29
CA PRO A 159 -20.45 -16.46 -0.45
C PRO A 159 -21.66 -16.68 0.48
N GLY A 160 -21.70 -15.94 1.59
CA GLY A 160 -22.85 -15.92 2.50
C GLY A 160 -23.98 -15.06 1.95
N ASN A 161 -24.77 -14.44 2.85
CA ASN A 161 -25.78 -13.42 2.50
C ASN A 161 -25.17 -12.06 2.07
N ASN A 162 -23.96 -12.06 1.51
CA ASN A 162 -23.32 -10.83 1.06
C ASN A 162 -24.11 -10.24 -0.12
N LEU A 163 -23.96 -8.93 -0.33
CA LEU A 163 -24.57 -8.23 -1.46
C LEU A 163 -24.29 -9.00 -2.76
N LEU A 164 -25.34 -9.25 -3.55
CA LEU A 164 -25.26 -9.91 -4.85
C LEU A 164 -24.16 -9.25 -5.69
N GLY A 165 -23.20 -10.04 -6.16
CA GLY A 165 -22.06 -9.57 -6.95
C GLY A 165 -20.79 -9.20 -6.17
N CYS A 166 -20.81 -9.24 -4.84
CA CYS A 166 -19.61 -9.06 -4.01
C CYS A 166 -18.77 -10.35 -3.97
N GLN A 167 -17.67 -10.38 -4.71
CA GLN A 167 -16.80 -11.56 -4.84
C GLN A 167 -15.49 -11.43 -4.04
N GLY A 168 -15.23 -10.25 -3.48
CA GLY A 168 -14.11 -9.94 -2.62
C GLY A 168 -14.49 -8.84 -1.63
N HIS A 169 -13.82 -8.81 -0.48
CA HIS A 169 -13.99 -7.74 0.49
C HIS A 169 -12.69 -7.52 1.26
N THR A 170 -12.32 -6.26 1.41
CA THR A 170 -11.20 -5.85 2.26
C THR A 170 -11.71 -5.17 3.52
N SER A 171 -11.32 -5.71 4.67
CA SER A 171 -11.60 -5.11 5.98
C SER A 171 -10.33 -4.56 6.61
N GLN A 172 -10.49 -3.48 7.36
CA GLN A 172 -9.42 -2.86 8.12
C GLN A 172 -9.56 -3.25 9.60
N GLU A 173 -8.57 -3.96 10.16
CA GLU A 173 -8.62 -4.48 11.54
C GLU A 173 -8.07 -3.50 12.59
N SER A 174 -7.60 -2.35 12.15
CA SER A 174 -6.80 -1.46 12.99
C SER A 174 -7.64 -0.70 14.03
N LYS A 175 -7.37 -0.95 15.31
CA LYS A 175 -7.82 -0.09 16.42
C LYS A 175 -6.84 1.06 16.55
N ALA A 176 -7.20 2.25 16.04
CA ALA A 176 -6.48 3.47 16.37
C ALA A 176 -6.72 3.79 17.85
N VAL A 177 -5.73 3.53 18.71
CA VAL A 177 -5.82 3.92 20.12
C VAL A 177 -5.26 5.32 20.25
N TYR A 178 -6.14 6.29 20.44
CA TYR A 178 -5.79 7.66 20.78
C TYR A 178 -5.66 7.77 22.29
N ARG A 179 -4.43 7.93 22.80
CA ARG A 179 -4.21 8.23 24.21
C ARG A 179 -3.84 9.70 24.35
N ARG A 180 -4.52 10.40 25.26
CA ARG A 180 -4.11 11.74 25.67
C ARG A 180 -2.89 11.60 26.57
N GLY A 181 -1.72 11.95 26.05
CA GLY A 181 -0.46 11.94 26.78
C GLY A 181 -0.36 13.10 27.78
N LYS A 182 0.67 13.06 28.64
CA LYS A 182 1.03 14.20 29.49
C LYS A 182 1.42 15.36 28.57
N LYS A 183 0.82 16.55 28.77
CA LYS A 183 0.93 17.76 27.92
C LYS A 183 -0.01 17.86 26.70
N ASP A 184 -1.19 17.23 26.72
CA ASP A 184 -2.19 17.32 25.64
C ASP A 184 -1.76 16.80 24.25
N VAL A 185 -0.66 16.04 24.20
CA VAL A 185 -0.22 15.35 22.98
C VAL A 185 -1.10 14.12 22.78
N ILE A 186 -1.79 14.02 21.64
CA ILE A 186 -2.53 12.82 21.26
C ILE A 186 -1.53 11.80 20.71
N GLU A 187 -1.25 10.74 21.46
CA GLU A 187 -0.52 9.57 20.97
C GLU A 187 -1.48 8.68 20.18
N CYS A 188 -1.26 8.57 18.87
CA CYS A 188 -1.94 7.59 18.03
C CYS A 188 -1.07 6.33 17.96
N ARG A 189 -1.51 5.23 18.58
CA ARG A 189 -0.93 3.90 18.33
C ARG A 189 -1.81 3.16 17.34
N PHE A 190 -1.33 3.09 16.11
CA PHE A 190 -1.99 2.43 15.00
C PHE A 190 -1.09 1.31 14.48
N ARG A 191 -1.64 0.10 14.40
CA ARG A 191 -1.01 -1.03 13.71
C ARG A 191 -1.90 -1.35 12.51
N PRO A 192 -1.57 -0.90 11.29
CA PRO A 192 -2.38 -1.22 10.14
C PRO A 192 -2.36 -2.74 9.95
N ARG A 193 -3.54 -3.32 9.86
CA ARG A 193 -3.75 -4.66 9.33
C ARG A 193 -4.96 -4.61 8.46
N SER A 194 -4.85 -5.24 7.30
CA SER A 194 -5.95 -5.38 6.36
C SER A 194 -6.17 -6.86 6.09
N THR A 195 -7.42 -7.28 6.04
CA THR A 195 -7.79 -8.65 5.72
C THR A 195 -8.56 -8.66 4.41
N ILE A 196 -8.00 -9.32 3.41
CA ILE A 196 -8.63 -9.57 2.12
C ILE A 196 -9.38 -10.90 2.22
N THR A 197 -10.69 -10.84 2.03
CA THR A 197 -11.57 -12.00 1.96
C THR A 197 -12.00 -12.21 0.52
N ILE A 198 -11.71 -13.36 -0.07
CA ILE A 198 -12.20 -13.74 -1.40
C ILE A 198 -13.30 -14.78 -1.24
N PHE A 199 -14.48 -14.51 -1.82
CA PHE A 199 -15.62 -15.41 -1.74
C PHE A 199 -15.57 -16.43 -2.88
N ILE A 200 -15.44 -17.71 -2.52
CA ILE A 200 -15.35 -18.83 -3.46
C ILE A 200 -16.62 -19.66 -3.34
N GLY A 201 -17.52 -19.53 -4.31
CA GLY A 201 -18.77 -20.31 -4.39
C GLY A 201 -18.64 -21.54 -5.29
N PRO A 202 -19.65 -22.43 -5.27
CA PRO A 202 -19.70 -23.62 -6.12
C PRO A 202 -19.59 -23.31 -7.62
N GLU A 203 -20.04 -22.12 -8.05
CA GLU A 203 -19.96 -21.65 -9.43
C GLU A 203 -18.52 -21.37 -9.88
N ILE A 204 -17.62 -21.06 -8.93
CA ILE A 204 -16.20 -20.81 -9.20
C ILE A 204 -15.44 -22.14 -9.29
N GLU A 205 -15.95 -23.21 -8.69
CA GLU A 205 -15.36 -24.54 -8.82
C GLU A 205 -15.99 -25.33 -9.98
N PRO A 206 -15.24 -26.24 -10.64
CA PRO A 206 -13.79 -26.35 -10.58
C PRO A 206 -13.10 -25.13 -11.21
N LEU A 207 -11.89 -24.84 -10.73
CA LEU A 207 -11.06 -23.77 -11.27
C LEU A 207 -10.57 -24.10 -12.68
N ASN A 208 -10.59 -23.10 -13.54
CA ASN A 208 -9.91 -23.11 -14.82
C ASN A 208 -9.18 -21.78 -15.03
N GLY A 209 -8.41 -21.65 -16.11
CA GLY A 209 -7.62 -20.45 -16.39
C GLY A 209 -8.45 -19.16 -16.40
N GLU A 210 -9.67 -19.17 -16.97
CA GLU A 210 -10.54 -17.99 -17.01
C GLU A 210 -11.09 -17.62 -15.63
N LYS A 211 -11.51 -18.61 -14.83
CA LYS A 211 -11.96 -18.37 -13.45
C LYS A 211 -10.81 -17.86 -12.57
N LEU A 212 -9.59 -18.32 -12.78
CA LEU A 212 -8.40 -17.81 -12.08
C LEU A 212 -8.07 -16.37 -12.46
N LYS A 213 -8.11 -16.02 -13.75
CA LYS A 213 -7.92 -14.62 -14.18
C LYS A 213 -8.94 -13.71 -13.51
N LYS A 214 -10.20 -14.15 -13.40
CA LYS A 214 -11.24 -13.44 -12.67
C LYS A 214 -10.89 -13.28 -11.18
N LEU A 215 -10.43 -14.35 -10.52
CA LEU A 215 -9.98 -14.30 -9.13
C LEU A 215 -8.77 -13.38 -8.92
N PHE A 216 -7.82 -13.34 -9.86
CA PHE A 216 -6.70 -12.40 -9.82
C PHE A 216 -7.17 -10.96 -9.93
N GLY A 217 -8.14 -10.69 -10.81
CA GLY A 217 -8.78 -9.38 -10.90
C GLY A 217 -9.41 -8.93 -9.58
N ILE A 218 -10.13 -9.84 -8.90
CA ILE A 218 -10.72 -9.58 -7.58
C ILE A 218 -9.62 -9.37 -6.53
N LEU A 219 -8.61 -10.25 -6.49
CA LEU A 219 -7.51 -10.14 -5.54
C LEU A 219 -6.81 -8.78 -5.64
N VAL A 220 -6.46 -8.35 -6.85
CA VAL A 220 -5.75 -7.07 -7.05
C VAL A 220 -6.67 -5.87 -6.80
N HIS A 221 -7.98 -5.99 -7.04
CA HIS A 221 -8.98 -5.00 -6.60
C HIS A 221 -8.93 -4.81 -5.08
N GLU A 222 -8.97 -5.91 -4.33
CA GLU A 222 -8.91 -5.88 -2.87
C GLU A 222 -7.54 -5.40 -2.35
N MET A 223 -6.44 -5.71 -3.04
CA MET A 223 -5.12 -5.17 -2.73
C MET A 223 -5.06 -3.63 -2.83
N CYS A 224 -5.83 -3.02 -3.75
CA CYS A 224 -5.93 -1.55 -3.82
C CYS A 224 -6.55 -0.98 -2.55
N HIS A 225 -7.65 -1.58 -2.07
CA HIS A 225 -8.27 -1.18 -0.80
C HIS A 225 -7.32 -1.36 0.37
N ALA A 226 -6.65 -2.51 0.44
CA ALA A 226 -5.69 -2.81 1.49
C ALA A 226 -4.55 -1.78 1.53
N PHE A 227 -4.01 -1.41 0.37
CA PHE A 227 -2.98 -0.38 0.24
C PHE A 227 -3.44 0.96 0.83
N PHE A 228 -4.67 1.38 0.52
CA PHE A 228 -5.22 2.60 1.12
C PHE A 228 -5.48 2.43 2.63
N HIS A 229 -6.01 1.30 3.10
CA HIS A 229 -6.22 1.07 4.54
C HIS A 229 -4.93 1.14 5.37
N ILE A 230 -3.81 0.68 4.79
CA ILE A 230 -2.52 0.61 5.47
C ILE A 230 -1.83 1.99 5.48
N TYR A 231 -1.80 2.67 4.33
CA TYR A 231 -0.92 3.82 4.11
C TYR A 231 -1.62 5.18 4.08
N SER A 232 -2.94 5.21 3.87
CA SER A 232 -3.68 6.48 3.85
C SER A 232 -3.92 7.02 5.25
N CYS A 233 -4.07 8.35 5.34
CA CYS A 233 -4.37 9.00 6.61
C CYS A 233 -5.87 8.90 6.95
N VAL A 234 -6.23 8.21 8.04
CA VAL A 234 -7.60 8.14 8.58
C VAL A 234 -7.98 9.32 9.47
N GLY A 235 -7.06 10.27 9.70
CA GLY A 235 -7.26 11.42 10.57
C GLY A 235 -7.64 12.69 9.81
N ARG A 236 -8.43 13.57 10.45
CA ARG A 236 -8.69 14.95 9.95
C ARG A 236 -7.43 15.83 9.88
N CYS A 237 -6.28 15.35 10.38
CA CYS A 237 -5.03 16.09 10.42
C CYS A 237 -4.45 16.36 9.02
N CYS A 238 -4.83 15.54 8.03
CA CYS A 238 -4.69 15.92 6.63
C CYS A 238 -5.97 16.65 6.24
N ASN A 239 -5.94 17.97 6.07
CA ASN A 239 -7.08 18.82 5.66
C ASN A 239 -7.87 18.33 4.42
N HIS A 240 -7.36 17.32 3.70
CA HIS A 240 -7.92 16.72 2.49
C HIS A 240 -7.59 15.21 2.38
N GLY A 241 -7.14 14.55 3.45
CA GLY A 241 -6.56 13.19 3.36
C GLY A 241 -7.50 12.04 3.72
N SER A 242 -8.77 12.32 3.95
CA SER A 242 -9.77 11.32 4.32
C SER A 242 -9.97 10.28 3.20
N LEU A 243 -10.30 9.05 3.61
CA LEU A 243 -10.81 8.00 2.72
C LEU A 243 -12.01 8.47 1.87
N GLU A 244 -12.61 9.63 2.18
CA GLU A 244 -13.61 10.31 1.36
C GLU A 244 -13.15 10.56 -0.09
N GLN A 245 -11.84 10.69 -0.36
CA GLN A 245 -11.31 10.75 -1.74
C GLN A 245 -11.39 9.41 -2.49
N LEU A 246 -11.58 8.32 -1.75
CA LEU A 246 -11.98 7.02 -2.29
C LEU A 246 -13.49 6.94 -2.44
N GLY A 247 -14.25 8.01 -2.23
CA GLY A 247 -15.70 7.97 -2.43
C GLY A 247 -16.49 7.34 -1.30
N THR A 248 -17.82 7.30 -1.45
CA THR A 248 -18.75 6.80 -0.44
C THR A 248 -18.60 5.29 -0.25
N ARG A 249 -18.22 4.57 -1.30
CA ARG A 249 -18.09 3.10 -1.30
C ARG A 249 -16.65 2.61 -1.42
N GLY A 250 -15.67 3.52 -1.44
CA GLY A 250 -14.25 3.17 -1.57
C GLY A 250 -13.74 3.09 -3.01
N HIS A 251 -14.57 3.37 -4.01
CA HIS A 251 -14.24 3.25 -5.44
C HIS A 251 -14.18 4.57 -6.21
N GLY A 252 -13.92 5.67 -5.51
CA GLY A 252 -13.82 7.03 -6.03
C GLY A 252 -12.58 7.27 -6.89
N VAL A 253 -12.31 8.55 -7.16
CA VAL A 253 -11.34 9.01 -8.16
C VAL A 253 -9.95 8.40 -7.95
N MET A 254 -9.44 8.36 -6.72
CA MET A 254 -8.10 7.85 -6.44
C MET A 254 -8.00 6.32 -6.56
N PHE A 255 -9.09 5.61 -6.23
CA PHE A 255 -9.16 4.16 -6.45
C PHE A 255 -9.14 3.84 -7.95
N GLN A 256 -9.98 4.53 -8.73
CA GLN A 256 -10.07 4.31 -10.18
C GLN A 256 -8.75 4.60 -10.87
N GLU A 257 -8.04 5.65 -10.44
CA GLU A 257 -6.72 6.00 -10.96
C GLU A 257 -5.68 4.91 -10.66
N LEU A 258 -5.61 4.43 -9.41
CA LEU A 258 -4.70 3.35 -9.03
C LEU A 258 -4.98 2.08 -9.84
N ALA A 259 -6.23 1.64 -9.84
CA ALA A 259 -6.66 0.41 -10.49
C ALA A 259 -6.46 0.48 -12.01
N PHE A 260 -6.72 1.63 -12.65
CA PHE A 260 -6.48 1.81 -14.08
C PHE A 260 -5.00 1.67 -14.43
N ASN A 261 -4.10 2.32 -13.67
CA ASN A 261 -2.67 2.24 -13.92
C ASN A 261 -2.13 0.81 -13.75
N ILE A 262 -2.61 0.07 -12.74
CA ILE A 262 -2.27 -1.36 -12.56
C ILE A 262 -2.76 -2.19 -13.74
N GLN A 263 -4.01 -1.98 -14.20
CA GLN A 263 -4.53 -2.68 -15.38
C GLN A 263 -3.70 -2.41 -16.64
N LEU A 264 -3.30 -1.15 -16.87
CA LEU A 264 -2.45 -0.81 -18.02
C LEU A 264 -1.10 -1.54 -17.99
N MET A 265 -0.48 -1.65 -16.81
CA MET A 265 0.76 -2.41 -16.66
C MET A 265 0.51 -3.91 -16.89
N ALA A 266 -0.56 -4.46 -16.33
CA ALA A 266 -0.94 -5.87 -16.50
C ALA A 266 -1.20 -6.25 -17.97
N GLU A 267 -1.84 -5.37 -18.74
CA GLU A 267 -2.12 -5.58 -20.17
C GLU A 267 -0.84 -5.67 -21.03
N ASN A 268 0.31 -5.17 -20.53
CA ASN A 268 1.57 -5.29 -21.25
C ASN A 268 1.97 -6.77 -21.40
N LYS A 269 2.24 -7.17 -22.65
CA LYS A 269 2.66 -8.53 -23.04
C LYS A 269 3.91 -9.03 -22.32
N ASP A 270 4.82 -8.12 -21.97
CA ASP A 270 6.06 -8.47 -21.28
C ASP A 270 5.88 -8.58 -19.76
N VAL A 271 4.71 -8.21 -19.23
CA VAL A 271 4.39 -8.25 -17.79
C VAL A 271 3.44 -9.40 -17.47
N LEU A 272 2.12 -9.21 -17.63
CA LEU A 272 1.14 -10.30 -17.47
C LEU A 272 0.55 -10.74 -18.81
N GLY A 273 0.43 -9.82 -19.77
CA GLY A 273 -0.05 -10.09 -21.12
C GLY A 273 -1.55 -10.35 -21.24
N PHE A 274 -2.33 -9.96 -20.24
CA PHE A 274 -3.79 -10.02 -20.31
C PHE A 274 -4.44 -8.86 -19.55
N ASN A 275 -5.69 -8.56 -19.91
CA ASN A 275 -6.48 -7.58 -19.18
C ASN A 275 -6.90 -8.15 -17.82
N LEU A 276 -6.23 -7.69 -16.77
CA LEU A 276 -6.56 -8.00 -15.38
C LEU A 276 -7.85 -7.28 -14.99
N ASN A 277 -9.02 -7.85 -15.32
CA ASN A 277 -10.30 -7.20 -15.06
C ASN A 277 -10.60 -7.07 -13.55
N MET A 278 -10.42 -5.88 -12.99
CA MET A 278 -10.63 -5.55 -11.58
C MET A 278 -12.06 -5.06 -11.28
N GLY A 279 -13.01 -5.23 -12.22
CA GLY A 279 -14.40 -4.79 -12.03
C GLY A 279 -14.61 -3.28 -11.93
N ARG A 280 -13.61 -2.47 -12.32
CA ARG A 280 -13.59 -1.00 -12.12
C ARG A 280 -14.85 -0.28 -12.60
N TYR A 281 -15.39 -0.70 -13.75
CA TYR A 281 -16.59 -0.12 -14.34
C TYR A 281 -17.81 -0.27 -13.43
N HIS A 282 -18.07 -1.49 -12.95
CA HIS A 282 -19.17 -1.76 -12.03
C HIS A 282 -18.97 -1.08 -10.68
N SER A 283 -17.74 -1.04 -10.17
CA SER A 283 -17.41 -0.31 -8.94
C SER A 283 -17.66 1.19 -9.07
N LEU A 284 -17.34 1.78 -10.23
CA LEU A 284 -17.64 3.18 -10.50
C LEU A 284 -19.16 3.41 -10.60
N LEU A 285 -19.90 2.53 -11.28
CA LEU A 285 -21.37 2.63 -11.34
C LEU A 285 -21.99 2.72 -9.94
N HIS A 286 -21.61 1.80 -9.05
CA HIS A 286 -22.07 1.80 -7.66
C HIS A 286 -21.72 3.10 -6.91
N GLU A 287 -20.52 3.63 -7.13
CA GLU A 287 -20.07 4.89 -6.51
C GLU A 287 -20.83 6.11 -7.04
N LEU A 288 -21.18 6.11 -8.34
CA LEU A 288 -21.91 7.21 -8.97
C LEU A 288 -23.41 7.23 -8.65
N CYS A 289 -23.99 6.09 -8.24
CA CYS A 289 -25.36 6.05 -7.70
C CYS A 289 -25.55 7.01 -6.52
N ASP A 290 -24.52 7.20 -5.70
CA ASP A 290 -24.56 8.09 -4.54
C ASP A 290 -24.21 9.55 -4.91
N LYS A 291 -23.92 9.85 -6.19
CA LYS A 291 -23.47 11.16 -6.70
C LYS A 291 -24.20 11.54 -8.00
N PRO A 292 -25.46 11.98 -7.93
CA PRO A 292 -26.27 12.28 -9.13
C PRO A 292 -25.68 13.39 -10.01
N GLU A 293 -24.88 14.31 -9.46
CA GLU A 293 -24.27 15.44 -10.17
C GLU A 293 -22.83 15.21 -10.64
N TRP A 294 -22.40 13.94 -10.79
CA TRP A 294 -21.00 13.62 -11.12
C TRP A 294 -20.50 14.16 -12.47
N LYS A 295 -21.40 14.40 -13.43
CA LYS A 295 -21.06 14.88 -14.77
C LYS A 295 -20.37 16.25 -14.71
N GLY A 296 -19.25 16.37 -15.40
CA GLY A 296 -18.40 17.56 -15.37
C GLY A 296 -17.52 17.69 -14.11
N GLN A 297 -17.73 16.85 -13.08
CA GLN A 297 -16.86 16.78 -11.90
C GLN A 297 -15.80 15.68 -12.03
N ILE A 298 -16.14 14.59 -12.73
CA ILE A 298 -15.28 13.44 -12.93
C ILE A 298 -15.15 13.18 -14.43
N ASP A 299 -13.94 13.35 -14.96
CA ASP A 299 -13.59 12.84 -16.29
C ASP A 299 -13.38 11.32 -16.19
N VAL A 300 -14.35 10.56 -16.70
CA VAL A 300 -14.33 9.10 -16.75
C VAL A 300 -13.61 8.56 -17.99
N THR A 301 -13.45 9.40 -19.02
CA THR A 301 -12.85 9.01 -20.31
C THR A 301 -11.35 8.73 -20.17
N ARG A 302 -10.67 9.43 -19.25
CA ARG A 302 -9.27 9.16 -18.91
C ARG A 302 -9.00 7.73 -18.40
N TRP A 303 -10.03 7.05 -17.92
CA TRP A 303 -9.97 5.65 -17.48
C TRP A 303 -10.48 4.65 -18.54
N ARG A 304 -10.64 5.13 -19.79
CA ARG A 304 -11.20 4.42 -20.94
C ARG A 304 -12.66 3.98 -20.75
N PHE A 305 -13.44 4.73 -19.98
CA PHE A 305 -14.88 4.51 -19.90
C PHE A 305 -15.63 5.39 -20.88
N ASP A 306 -16.68 4.84 -21.47
CA ASP A 306 -17.66 5.57 -22.28
C ASP A 306 -18.66 6.27 -21.34
N GLU A 307 -18.65 7.60 -21.33
CA GLU A 307 -19.50 8.42 -20.48
C GLU A 307 -21.00 8.25 -20.80
N GLU A 308 -21.36 8.07 -22.07
CA GLU A 308 -22.74 7.89 -22.51
C GLU A 308 -23.26 6.52 -22.06
N LYS A 309 -22.44 5.48 -22.24
CA LYS A 309 -22.75 4.14 -21.75
C LYS A 309 -22.92 4.14 -20.24
N LEU A 310 -22.00 4.78 -19.51
CA LEU A 310 -22.07 4.90 -18.05
C LEU A 310 -23.36 5.61 -17.61
N THR A 311 -23.75 6.68 -18.31
CA THR A 311 -25.01 7.40 -18.06
C THR A 311 -26.23 6.50 -18.25
N ARG A 312 -26.30 5.75 -19.36
CA ARG A 312 -27.42 4.83 -19.62
C ARG A 312 -27.50 3.72 -18.59
N ASP A 313 -26.36 3.12 -18.26
CA ASP A 313 -26.29 2.03 -17.29
C ASP A 313 -26.68 2.52 -15.88
N LEU A 314 -26.33 3.76 -15.48
CA LEU A 314 -26.76 4.33 -14.20
C LEU A 314 -28.28 4.48 -14.07
N ILE A 315 -28.96 4.83 -15.16
CA ILE A 315 -30.44 4.92 -15.18
C ILE A 315 -31.04 3.54 -14.89
N GLY A 316 -30.55 2.51 -15.60
CA GLY A 316 -31.00 1.13 -15.42
C GLY A 316 -30.56 0.49 -14.09
N PHE A 317 -29.53 1.02 -13.44
CA PHE A 317 -29.02 0.52 -12.16
C PHE A 317 -29.83 1.04 -10.96
N ASN A 318 -30.48 2.20 -11.11
CA ASN A 318 -31.31 2.84 -10.07
C ASN A 318 -32.80 2.48 -10.17
N SER A 319 -33.22 1.84 -11.26
CA SER A 319 -34.58 1.33 -11.50
C SER A 319 -34.73 -0.12 -11.07
#